data_AF-A0A969BA81-F1
#
_entry.id   AF-A0A969BA81-F1
#
_cell.length_a   1.000
_cell.length_b   1.000
_cell.length_c   1.000
_cell.angle_alpha   90.00
_cell.angle_beta   90.00
_cell.angle_gamma   90.00
#
_symmetry.space_group_name_H-M   'P 1'
#
loop_
_entity.id
_entity.type
_entity.pdbx_description
1 polymer ?
#
loop_
_entity_poly.entity_id
_entity_poly.type
_entity_poly.pdbx_seq_one_letter_code
_entity_poly.pdbx_strand_id
1 'polypeptide(L)'
;MVLFIFGTGPIKGFATTLLIGITTSLFSAIFITRLIFLWYIAKGYTLTFSTKLSENAFTKTNIKFISLRKTFYILSGVMMLIGATSLFTRGLNTGVDFTGGRTYVIRFDNEVKLSEVKDLLATEFGQAPEVKTFGANNQVKIVTKYKIDEADATIDTEVEDKLFEGLKPLLPADITKAVFMENTGKAPKK
;
A
#
# COMPACT_ATOMS: atom_id res chain seq x y z
N MET A 1 -9.68 15.12 9.74
CA MET A 1 -8.81 15.72 10.77
C MET A 1 -8.20 14.68 11.70
N VAL A 2 -8.92 13.61 12.10
CA VAL A 2 -8.39 12.57 13.02
C VAL A 2 -7.08 11.93 12.53
N LEU A 3 -6.93 11.61 11.24
CA LEU A 3 -5.67 11.07 10.69
C LEU A 3 -4.50 12.07 10.71
N PHE A 4 -4.75 13.38 10.63
CA PHE A 4 -3.67 14.37 10.64
C PHE A 4 -3.10 14.58 12.05
N ILE A 5 -3.95 14.43 13.07
CA ILE A 5 -3.60 14.57 14.49
C ILE A 5 -2.93 13.30 15.01
N PHE A 6 -3.43 12.12 14.63
CA PHE A 6 -2.95 10.83 15.15
C PHE A 6 -2.06 10.04 14.18
N GLY A 7 -1.95 10.44 12.91
CA GLY A 7 -1.16 9.74 11.91
C GLY A 7 0.31 10.18 11.90
N THR A 8 1.22 9.22 11.75
CA THR A 8 2.66 9.46 11.61
C THR A 8 3.14 9.14 10.20
N GLY A 9 4.24 9.79 9.77
CA GLY A 9 4.92 9.53 8.50
C GLY A 9 3.98 9.58 7.27
N PRO A 10 3.81 8.49 6.51
CA PRO A 10 3.00 8.46 5.29
C PRO A 10 1.51 8.78 5.49
N ILE A 11 0.93 8.42 6.64
CA ILE A 11 -0.49 8.57 6.93
C ILE A 11 -0.88 10.06 7.01
N LYS A 12 0.03 10.88 7.55
CA LYS A 12 -0.15 12.33 7.61
C LYS A 12 -0.09 12.97 6.22
N GLY A 13 0.82 12.49 5.36
CA GLY A 13 0.90 12.90 3.95
C GLY A 13 -0.39 12.64 3.19
N PHE A 14 -0.96 11.43 3.33
CA PHE A 14 -2.27 11.09 2.76
C PHE A 14 -3.39 12.01 3.26
N ALA A 15 -3.41 12.33 4.56
CA ALA A 15 -4.42 13.23 5.11
C ALA A 15 -4.33 14.65 4.51
N THR A 16 -3.12 15.16 4.27
CA THR A 16 -2.94 16.50 3.69
C THR A 16 -3.39 16.60 2.23
N THR A 17 -3.10 15.59 1.40
CA THR A 17 -3.53 15.59 -0.01
C THR A 17 -5.05 15.47 -0.11
N LEU A 18 -5.66 14.63 0.73
CA LEU A 18 -7.12 14.50 0.79
C LEU A 18 -7.79 15.82 1.21
N LEU A 19 -7.23 16.52 2.21
CA LEU A 19 -7.77 17.80 2.67
C LEU A 19 -7.74 18.87 1.57
N ILE A 20 -6.60 18.99 0.88
CA ILE A 20 -6.45 19.93 -0.25
C ILE A 20 -7.41 19.53 -1.38
N GLY A 21 -7.52 18.24 -1.70
CA GLY A 21 -8.40 17.74 -2.75
C GLY A 21 -9.87 18.07 -2.50
N ILE A 22 -10.37 17.83 -1.29
CA ILE A 22 -11.77 18.16 -0.93
C ILE A 22 -12.00 19.67 -0.97
N THR A 23 -11.05 20.47 -0.45
CA THR A 23 -11.18 21.94 -0.42
C THR A 23 -11.18 22.52 -1.83
N THR A 24 -10.23 22.12 -2.67
CA THR A 24 -10.14 22.56 -4.07
C THR A 24 -11.33 22.06 -4.90
N SER A 25 -11.77 20.81 -4.71
CA SER A 25 -12.94 20.26 -5.39
C SER A 25 -14.22 21.00 -5.02
N LEU A 26 -14.44 21.29 -3.73
CA LEU A 26 -15.59 22.05 -3.27
C LEU A 26 -15.57 23.48 -3.81
N PHE A 27 -14.43 24.17 -3.75
CA PHE A 27 -14.27 25.51 -4.29
C PHE A 27 -14.54 25.54 -5.79
N SER A 28 -13.94 24.62 -6.55
CA SER A 28 -14.16 24.48 -7.99
C SER A 28 -15.63 24.19 -8.32
N ALA A 29 -16.24 23.22 -7.65
CA ALA A 29 -17.63 22.84 -7.88
C ALA A 29 -18.63 23.97 -7.56
N ILE A 30 -18.30 24.88 -6.63
CA ILE A 30 -19.14 26.04 -6.34
C ILE A 30 -18.86 27.19 -7.31
N PHE A 31 -17.60 27.60 -7.46
CA PHE A 31 -17.22 28.78 -8.24
C PHE A 31 -17.24 28.52 -9.74
N ILE A 32 -16.63 27.44 -10.23
CA ILE A 32 -16.57 27.14 -11.66
C ILE A 32 -17.96 26.81 -12.18
N THR A 33 -18.73 25.99 -11.47
CA THR A 33 -20.12 25.71 -11.85
C THR A 33 -20.93 27.00 -11.91
N ARG A 34 -20.91 27.85 -10.87
CA ARG A 34 -21.64 29.13 -10.91
C ARG A 34 -21.18 30.03 -12.05
N LEU A 35 -19.87 30.15 -12.28
CA LEU A 35 -19.31 30.98 -13.34
C LEU A 35 -19.78 30.51 -14.72
N ILE A 36 -19.67 29.21 -15.00
CA ILE A 36 -20.09 28.64 -16.28
C ILE A 36 -21.59 28.79 -16.47
N PHE A 37 -22.41 28.42 -15.47
CA PHE A 37 -23.87 28.50 -15.59
C PHE A 37 -24.36 29.95 -15.78
N LEU A 38 -23.83 30.92 -15.01
CA LEU A 38 -24.22 32.32 -15.15
C LEU A 38 -23.78 32.90 -16.50
N TRP A 39 -22.57 32.58 -16.96
CA TRP A 39 -22.09 33.01 -18.27
C TRP A 39 -22.91 32.40 -19.42
N TYR A 40 -23.31 31.13 -19.30
CA TYR A 40 -24.09 30.42 -20.31
C TYR A 40 -25.52 30.98 -20.42
N ILE A 41 -26.16 31.29 -19.29
CA ILE A 41 -27.49 31.92 -19.24
C ILE A 41 -27.43 33.37 -19.76
N ALA A 42 -26.41 34.15 -19.39
CA ALA A 42 -26.25 35.53 -19.84
C ALA A 42 -26.07 35.65 -21.37
N LYS A 43 -25.53 34.62 -22.02
CA LYS A 43 -25.43 34.52 -23.49
C LYS A 43 -26.70 34.01 -24.17
N GLY A 44 -27.76 33.69 -23.43
CA GLY A 44 -29.05 33.24 -23.97
C GLY A 44 -29.05 31.81 -24.49
N TYR A 45 -28.10 30.96 -24.09
CA TYR A 45 -28.11 29.56 -24.49
C TYR A 45 -29.21 28.77 -23.76
N THR A 46 -29.98 27.98 -24.51
CA THR A 46 -30.96 27.06 -23.94
C THR A 46 -30.25 25.89 -23.27
N LEU A 47 -30.38 25.78 -21.94
CA LEU A 47 -29.82 24.68 -21.16
C LEU A 47 -30.62 23.39 -21.41
N THR A 48 -30.27 22.66 -22.47
CA THR A 48 -30.81 21.32 -22.72
C THR A 48 -29.99 20.29 -21.93
N PHE A 49 -30.54 19.78 -20.83
CA PHE A 49 -29.91 18.79 -19.95
C PHE A 49 -30.01 17.34 -20.45
N SER A 50 -30.68 17.12 -21.59
CA SER A 50 -30.91 15.78 -22.14
C SER A 50 -30.04 15.55 -23.37
N THR A 51 -29.24 14.50 -23.34
CA THR A 51 -28.56 13.96 -24.53
C THR A 51 -29.43 12.84 -25.09
N LYS A 52 -29.57 12.75 -26.42
CA LYS A 52 -30.39 11.72 -27.10
C LYS A 52 -30.17 10.28 -26.60
N LEU A 53 -28.97 9.98 -26.07
CA LEU A 53 -28.57 8.69 -25.52
C LEU A 53 -29.12 8.42 -24.10
N SER A 54 -29.36 9.45 -23.29
CA SER A 54 -29.72 9.34 -21.87
C SER A 54 -31.15 9.78 -21.55
N GLU A 55 -31.89 10.27 -22.55
CA GLU A 55 -33.22 10.89 -22.43
C GLU A 55 -34.27 9.96 -21.78
N ASN A 56 -34.07 8.64 -21.87
CA ASN A 56 -35.00 7.64 -21.33
C ASN A 56 -34.37 6.64 -20.34
N ALA A 57 -33.11 6.86 -19.91
CA ALA A 57 -32.38 5.88 -19.10
C ALA A 57 -33.01 5.62 -17.71
N PHE A 58 -33.77 6.57 -17.17
CA PHE A 58 -34.36 6.48 -15.83
C PHE A 58 -35.85 6.83 -15.77
N THR A 59 -36.52 6.99 -16.91
CA THR A 59 -37.91 7.47 -16.97
C THR A 59 -38.95 6.38 -16.68
N LYS A 60 -38.58 5.08 -16.73
CA LYS A 60 -39.49 3.94 -16.49
C LYS A 60 -38.89 2.85 -15.57
N THR A 61 -38.00 3.22 -14.66
CA THR A 61 -37.34 2.24 -13.78
C THR A 61 -38.25 1.82 -12.61
N ASN A 62 -38.94 0.69 -12.73
CA ASN A 62 -39.78 0.11 -11.66
C ASN A 62 -39.01 -0.96 -10.88
N ILE A 63 -38.01 -0.56 -10.10
CA ILE A 63 -37.31 -1.49 -9.20
C ILE A 63 -37.94 -1.42 -7.81
N LYS A 64 -38.49 -2.55 -7.35
CA LYS A 64 -39.07 -2.66 -6.00
C LYS A 64 -37.98 -2.85 -4.94
N PHE A 65 -37.18 -1.81 -4.71
CA PHE A 65 -36.12 -1.82 -3.69
C PHE A 65 -36.64 -2.21 -2.29
N ILE A 66 -37.86 -1.78 -1.96
CA ILE A 66 -38.44 -2.03 -0.64
C ILE A 66 -38.73 -3.51 -0.36
N SER A 67 -39.09 -4.29 -1.39
CA SER A 67 -39.34 -5.73 -1.24
C SER A 67 -38.04 -6.53 -1.22
N LEU A 68 -37.01 -6.06 -1.94
CA LEU A 68 -35.72 -6.73 -2.05
C LEU A 68 -34.78 -6.45 -0.85
N ARG A 69 -35.06 -5.42 -0.04
CA ARG A 69 -34.19 -5.02 1.08
C ARG A 69 -33.81 -6.17 2.02
N LYS A 70 -34.76 -7.08 2.31
CA LYS A 70 -34.54 -8.21 3.22
C LYS A 70 -33.50 -9.18 2.67
N THR A 71 -33.61 -9.51 1.38
CA THR A 71 -32.65 -10.39 0.70
C THR A 71 -31.26 -9.77 0.65
N PHE A 72 -31.17 -8.47 0.33
CA PHE A 72 -29.87 -7.76 0.33
C PHE A 72 -29.25 -7.66 1.72
N TYR A 73 -30.04 -7.37 2.77
CA TYR A 73 -29.51 -7.34 4.14
C TYR A 73 -29.03 -8.71 4.61
N ILE A 74 -29.75 -9.78 4.28
CA ILE A 74 -29.30 -11.15 4.60
C ILE A 74 -28.00 -11.47 3.85
N LEU A 75 -27.94 -11.18 2.56
CA LEU A 75 -26.74 -11.42 1.74
C LEU A 75 -25.54 -10.63 2.27
N SER A 76 -25.69 -9.34 2.55
CA SER A 76 -24.63 -8.50 3.13
C SER A 76 -24.20 -8.99 4.51
N GLY A 77 -25.16 -9.40 5.35
CA GLY A 77 -24.88 -9.92 6.69
C GLY A 77 -24.09 -11.24 6.64
N VAL A 78 -24.48 -12.17 5.77
CA VAL A 78 -23.74 -13.42 5.56
C VAL A 78 -22.33 -13.12 5.04
N MET A 79 -22.18 -12.21 4.07
CA MET A 79 -20.86 -11.83 3.54
C MET A 79 -19.97 -11.20 4.62
N MET A 80 -20.55 -10.36 5.48
CA MET A 80 -19.84 -9.76 6.61
C MET A 80 -19.40 -10.81 7.64
N LEU A 81 -20.26 -11.78 7.95
CA LEU A 81 -19.94 -12.88 8.87
C LEU A 81 -18.84 -13.80 8.32
N ILE A 82 -18.87 -14.12 7.02
CA ILE A 82 -17.81 -14.88 6.36
C ILE A 82 -16.49 -14.11 6.46
N GLY A 83 -16.49 -12.82 6.15
CA GLY A 83 -15.31 -11.96 6.26
C GLY A 83 -14.75 -11.91 7.68
N ALA A 84 -15.62 -11.69 8.67
CA ALA A 84 -15.23 -11.66 10.07
C ALA A 84 -14.65 -13.01 10.54
N THR A 85 -15.33 -14.12 10.24
CA THR A 85 -14.89 -15.48 10.62
C THR A 85 -13.56 -15.85 9.96
N SER A 86 -13.35 -15.46 8.70
CA SER A 86 -12.06 -15.63 8.02
C SER A 86 -10.94 -14.86 8.71
N LEU A 87 -11.22 -13.66 9.22
CA LEU A 87 -10.23 -12.83 9.91
C LEU A 87 -9.81 -13.43 11.26
N PHE A 88 -10.72 -14.04 12.00
CA PHE A 88 -10.40 -14.72 13.27
C PHE A 88 -9.67 -16.06 13.09
N THR A 89 -9.96 -16.81 12.02
CA THR A 89 -9.37 -18.14 11.78
C THR A 89 -8.01 -18.08 11.08
N ARG A 90 -7.80 -17.17 10.14
CA ARG A 90 -6.53 -17.03 9.40
C ARG A 90 -5.58 -15.99 10.00
N GLY A 91 -6.07 -15.17 10.93
CA GLY A 91 -5.33 -14.04 11.48
C GLY A 91 -5.03 -12.96 10.42
N LEU A 92 -4.25 -11.96 10.82
CA LEU A 92 -3.78 -10.88 9.95
C LEU A 92 -2.29 -11.10 9.65
N ASN A 93 -1.90 -11.07 8.37
CA ASN A 93 -0.48 -10.97 8.00
C ASN A 93 -0.01 -9.52 8.22
N THR A 94 0.23 -9.17 9.48
CA THR A 94 0.65 -7.84 9.91
C THR A 94 2.04 -7.52 9.37
N GLY A 95 2.24 -6.36 8.73
CA GLY A 95 3.53 -5.92 8.16
C GLY A 95 4.68 -5.84 9.18
N VAL A 96 5.92 -5.68 8.71
CA VAL A 96 7.11 -5.60 9.60
C VAL A 96 7.05 -4.42 10.56
N ASP A 97 6.27 -3.39 10.19
CA ASP A 97 6.01 -2.22 11.02
C ASP A 97 5.23 -2.54 12.31
N PHE A 98 4.61 -3.73 12.42
CA PHE A 98 3.83 -4.18 13.58
C PHE A 98 4.39 -5.42 14.29
N THR A 99 5.01 -6.35 13.56
CA THR A 99 5.58 -7.59 14.14
C THR A 99 7.00 -7.43 14.64
N GLY A 100 7.65 -6.30 14.35
CA GLY A 100 9.11 -6.22 14.40
C GLY A 100 9.72 -7.03 13.25
N GLY A 101 11.05 -6.99 13.15
CA GLY A 101 11.78 -7.67 12.09
C GLY A 101 13.28 -7.46 12.16
N ARG A 102 14.02 -8.39 11.54
CA ARG A 102 15.48 -8.26 11.40
C ARG A 102 15.76 -7.30 10.26
N THR A 103 16.47 -6.23 10.58
CA THR A 103 16.73 -5.12 9.65
C THR A 103 18.19 -5.13 9.22
N TYR A 104 18.40 -5.19 7.91
CA TYR A 104 19.73 -5.12 7.29
C TYR A 104 19.75 -3.95 6.30
N VAL A 105 20.80 -3.14 6.36
CA VAL A 105 21.04 -2.06 5.39
C VAL A 105 22.21 -2.46 4.50
N ILE A 106 21.92 -2.62 3.21
CA ILE A 106 22.87 -3.12 2.21
C ILE A 106 23.16 -2.01 1.23
N ARG A 107 24.44 -1.76 0.97
CA ARG A 107 24.89 -0.86 -0.09
C ARG A 107 25.35 -1.66 -1.29
N PHE A 108 24.77 -1.37 -2.45
CA PHE A 108 25.16 -1.90 -3.74
C PHE A 108 26.06 -0.89 -4.48
N ASP A 109 26.85 -1.38 -5.43
CA ASP A 109 27.70 -0.50 -6.26
C ASP A 109 26.88 0.23 -7.33
N ASN A 110 25.81 -0.41 -7.82
CA ASN A 110 24.90 0.14 -8.82
C ASN A 110 23.48 0.33 -8.25
N GLU A 111 22.69 1.17 -8.91
CA GLU A 111 21.26 1.31 -8.60
C GLU A 111 20.53 -0.02 -8.83
N VAL A 112 19.89 -0.53 -7.79
CA VAL A 112 19.17 -1.81 -7.80
C VAL A 112 17.66 -1.57 -7.75
N LYS A 113 16.91 -2.35 -8.54
CA LYS A 113 15.45 -2.31 -8.52
C LYS A 113 14.93 -3.05 -7.30
N LEU A 114 14.08 -2.40 -6.52
CA LEU A 114 13.49 -2.97 -5.31
C LEU A 114 12.70 -4.27 -5.58
N SER A 115 12.05 -4.38 -6.74
CA SER A 115 11.29 -5.60 -7.08
C SER A 115 12.21 -6.80 -7.27
N GLU A 116 13.36 -6.60 -7.92
CA GLU A 116 14.33 -7.65 -8.20
C GLU A 116 14.93 -8.19 -6.89
N VAL A 117 15.32 -7.29 -5.99
CA VAL A 117 15.78 -7.64 -4.63
C VAL A 117 14.69 -8.41 -3.87
N LYS A 118 13.43 -7.98 -3.99
CA LYS A 118 12.31 -8.63 -3.30
C LYS A 118 12.01 -10.02 -3.85
N ASP A 119 12.05 -10.21 -5.16
CA ASP A 119 11.71 -11.47 -5.82
C ASP A 119 12.79 -12.53 -5.57
N LEU A 120 14.07 -12.14 -5.62
CA LEU A 120 15.17 -13.02 -5.28
C LEU A 120 15.09 -13.49 -3.82
N LEU A 121 14.86 -12.57 -2.89
CA LEU A 121 14.77 -12.90 -1.48
C LEU A 121 13.46 -13.62 -1.10
N ALA A 122 12.38 -13.43 -1.86
CA ALA A 122 11.14 -14.18 -1.65
C ALA A 122 11.33 -15.69 -1.88
N THR A 123 12.23 -16.05 -2.81
CA THR A 123 12.55 -17.45 -3.12
C THR A 123 13.30 -18.12 -1.96
N GLU A 124 14.23 -17.42 -1.33
CA GLU A 124 15.08 -17.96 -0.24
C GLU A 124 14.39 -17.97 1.14
N PHE A 125 13.59 -16.96 1.42
CA PHE A 125 12.88 -16.84 2.70
C PHE A 125 11.49 -17.51 2.70
N GLY A 126 10.98 -17.94 1.54
CA GLY A 126 9.62 -18.47 1.37
C GLY A 126 8.50 -17.45 1.64
N GLN A 127 8.88 -16.22 1.98
CA GLN A 127 8.03 -15.06 2.19
C GLN A 127 8.75 -13.83 1.67
N ALA A 128 8.04 -12.96 0.95
CA ALA A 128 8.65 -11.76 0.40
C ALA A 128 9.02 -10.77 1.53
N PRO A 129 10.30 -10.44 1.72
CA PRO A 129 10.70 -9.46 2.71
C PRO A 129 10.30 -8.05 2.29
N GLU A 130 10.32 -7.13 3.26
CA GLU A 130 9.99 -5.73 3.01
C GLU A 130 11.26 -4.96 2.66
N VAL A 131 11.33 -4.50 1.41
CA VAL A 131 12.51 -3.87 0.82
C VAL A 131 12.19 -2.39 0.55
N LYS A 132 12.92 -1.47 1.18
CA LYS A 132 12.75 -0.01 1.05
C LYS A 132 14.10 0.64 0.72
N THR A 133 14.14 1.67 -0.11
CA THR A 133 15.36 2.47 -0.30
C THR A 133 15.74 3.18 0.99
N PHE A 134 17.04 3.30 1.27
CA PHE A 134 17.57 3.94 2.47
C PHE A 134 18.66 4.95 2.10
N GLY A 135 18.33 6.22 2.02
CA GLY A 135 19.28 7.25 1.58
C GLY A 135 19.41 7.30 0.06
N ALA A 136 20.55 6.86 -0.48
CA ALA A 136 20.84 6.87 -1.92
C ALA A 136 20.18 5.67 -2.65
N ASN A 137 19.98 5.78 -3.97
CA ASN A 137 19.30 4.75 -4.78
C ASN A 137 20.02 3.39 -4.83
N ASN A 138 21.27 3.32 -4.38
CA ASN A 138 22.07 2.10 -4.25
C ASN A 138 22.10 1.56 -2.82
N GLN A 139 21.38 2.16 -1.87
CA GLN A 139 21.27 1.68 -0.50
C GLN A 139 19.84 1.20 -0.23
N VAL A 140 19.74 -0.03 0.25
CA VAL A 140 18.46 -0.70 0.45
C VAL A 140 18.38 -1.23 1.87
N LYS A 141 17.27 -0.93 2.54
CA LYS A 141 16.89 -1.49 3.82
C LYS A 141 15.96 -2.68 3.59
N ILE A 142 16.39 -3.83 4.08
CA ILE A 142 15.68 -5.10 3.98
C ILE A 142 15.20 -5.47 5.38
N VAL A 143 13.90 -5.68 5.52
CA VAL A 143 13.28 -6.11 6.78
C VAL A 143 12.60 -7.45 6.54
N THR A 144 13.08 -8.48 7.23
CA THR A 144 12.52 -9.83 7.14
C THR A 144 11.82 -10.23 8.43
N LYS A 145 10.73 -11.00 8.28
CA LYS A 145 10.01 -11.64 9.39
C LYS A 145 10.46 -13.06 9.71
N TYR A 146 11.46 -13.55 8.98
CA TYR A 146 11.92 -14.92 9.11
C TYR A 146 12.45 -15.18 10.54
N LYS A 147 11.79 -16.11 11.25
CA LYS A 147 12.15 -16.57 12.60
C LYS A 147 12.47 -15.42 13.57
N ILE A 148 11.57 -14.44 13.69
CA ILE A 148 11.70 -13.33 14.66
C ILE A 148 11.64 -13.83 16.10
N ASP A 149 10.78 -14.82 16.38
CA ASP A 149 10.49 -15.28 17.74
C ASP A 149 11.62 -16.11 18.38
N GLU A 150 12.59 -16.56 17.58
CA GLU A 150 13.73 -17.38 18.01
C GLU A 150 15.01 -16.51 18.12
N ALA A 151 15.51 -16.37 19.35
CA ALA A 151 16.67 -15.54 19.69
C ALA A 151 18.00 -16.32 19.67
N ASP A 152 18.13 -17.33 18.82
CA ASP A 152 19.35 -18.13 18.72
C ASP A 152 20.35 -17.56 17.72
N ALA A 153 21.64 -17.57 18.09
CA ALA A 153 22.74 -17.10 17.24
C ALA A 153 22.87 -17.89 15.93
N THR A 154 22.41 -19.14 15.91
CA THR A 154 22.35 -20.01 14.72
C THR A 154 21.40 -19.47 13.66
N ILE A 155 20.28 -18.88 14.07
CA ILE A 155 19.28 -18.30 13.16
C ILE A 155 19.77 -16.98 12.55
N ASP A 156 20.54 -16.20 13.31
CA ASP A 156 21.22 -15.03 12.79
C ASP A 156 22.18 -15.40 11.65
N THR A 157 22.96 -16.48 11.81
CA THR A 157 23.82 -17.00 10.73
C THR A 157 23.02 -17.56 9.56
N GLU A 158 21.92 -18.28 9.79
CA GLU A 158 21.04 -18.82 8.73
C GLU A 158 20.41 -17.70 7.88
N VAL A 159 19.92 -16.63 8.52
CA VAL A 159 19.35 -15.47 7.82
C VAL A 159 20.41 -14.75 7.00
N GLU A 160 21.61 -14.63 7.56
CA GLU A 160 22.77 -14.03 6.91
C GLU A 160 23.24 -14.84 5.69
N ASP A 161 23.21 -16.18 5.76
CA ASP A 161 23.49 -17.07 4.63
C ASP A 161 22.45 -16.95 3.53
N LYS A 162 21.16 -17.01 3.87
CA LYS A 162 20.06 -16.82 2.91
C LYS A 162 20.07 -15.45 2.25
N LEU A 163 20.43 -14.42 3.00
CA LEU A 163 20.55 -13.05 2.48
C LEU A 163 21.70 -12.95 1.47
N PHE A 164 22.83 -13.60 1.73
CA PHE A 164 23.96 -13.65 0.81
C PHE A 164 23.65 -14.48 -0.44
N GLU A 165 23.05 -15.66 -0.29
CA GLU A 165 22.67 -16.54 -1.41
C GLU A 165 21.66 -15.85 -2.34
N GLY A 166 20.63 -15.22 -1.79
CA GLY A 166 19.61 -14.52 -2.58
C GLY A 166 20.12 -13.25 -3.27
N LEU A 167 21.15 -12.58 -2.72
CA LEU A 167 21.71 -11.36 -3.31
C LEU A 167 22.95 -11.58 -4.17
N LYS A 168 23.48 -12.81 -4.21
CA LYS A 168 24.60 -13.21 -5.06
C LYS A 168 24.47 -12.76 -6.54
N PRO A 169 23.29 -12.74 -7.18
CA PRO A 169 23.15 -12.25 -8.56
C PRO A 169 23.34 -10.74 -8.72
N LEU A 170 23.17 -9.98 -7.63
CA LEU A 170 23.23 -8.51 -7.61
C LEU A 170 24.54 -7.98 -7.00
N LEU A 171 25.43 -8.89 -6.57
CA LEU A 171 26.72 -8.56 -5.98
C LEU A 171 27.86 -8.78 -7.01
N PRO A 172 28.95 -8.01 -6.93
CA PRO A 172 30.17 -8.30 -7.67
C PRO A 172 30.66 -9.73 -7.40
N ALA A 173 31.21 -10.40 -8.43
CA ALA A 173 31.55 -11.83 -8.42
C ALA A 173 32.57 -12.27 -7.35
N ASP A 174 33.24 -11.32 -6.68
CA ASP A 174 34.38 -11.56 -5.77
C ASP A 174 34.11 -11.20 -4.29
N ILE A 175 32.85 -11.00 -3.87
CA ILE A 175 32.56 -10.67 -2.46
C ILE A 175 32.35 -11.93 -1.61
N THR A 176 33.21 -12.15 -0.63
CA THR A 176 33.09 -13.19 0.41
C THR A 176 32.07 -12.77 1.48
N LYS A 177 31.35 -13.74 2.09
CA LYS A 177 30.39 -13.53 3.19
C LYS A 177 30.88 -12.54 4.27
N ALA A 178 32.15 -12.62 4.66
CA ALA A 178 32.74 -11.74 5.67
C ALA A 178 32.79 -10.25 5.23
N VAL A 179 33.16 -10.00 3.97
CA VAL A 179 33.24 -8.65 3.37
C VAL A 179 31.84 -8.09 3.12
N PHE A 180 30.88 -8.96 2.78
CA PHE A 180 29.48 -8.57 2.65
C PHE A 180 28.90 -8.10 3.99
N MET A 181 29.14 -8.87 5.07
CA MET A 181 28.69 -8.54 6.42
C MET A 181 29.34 -7.29 7.01
N GLU A 182 30.61 -7.02 6.70
CA GLU A 182 31.28 -5.78 7.08
C GLU A 182 30.65 -4.54 6.42
N ASN A 183 30.21 -4.70 5.17
CA ASN A 183 29.50 -3.65 4.42
C ASN A 183 27.99 -3.59 4.71
N THR A 184 27.44 -4.54 5.48
CA THR A 184 26.03 -4.53 5.87
C THR A 184 25.86 -3.91 7.26
N GLY A 185 25.09 -2.82 7.33
CA GLY A 185 24.68 -2.27 8.62
C GLY A 185 23.60 -3.13 9.25
N LYS A 186 23.94 -3.92 10.28
CA LYS A 186 22.96 -4.64 11.11
C LYS A 186 22.37 -3.67 12.14
N ALA A 187 21.08 -3.35 12.01
CA ALA A 187 20.39 -2.56 13.03
C ALA A 187 19.98 -3.47 14.21
N PRO A 188 19.99 -2.97 15.46
CA PRO A 188 19.54 -3.76 16.60
C PRO A 188 18.08 -4.21 16.42
N LYS A 189 17.77 -5.43 16.90
CA LYS A 189 16.41 -5.99 16.90
C LYS A 189 15.48 -5.00 17.64
N LYS A 190 14.34 -4.67 17.02
CA LYS A 190 13.27 -3.88 17.64
C LYS A 190 12.22 -4.79 18.23
#